data_AF-A0A7W2L6M4-F1
#
_entry.id   AF-A0A7W2L6M4-F1
#
_cell.length_a   1.000
_cell.length_b   1.000
_cell.length_c   1.000
_cell.angle_alpha   90.00
_cell.angle_beta   90.00
_cell.angle_gamma   90.00
#
_symmetry.space_group_name_H-M   'P 1'
#
loop_
_entity.id
_entity.type
_entity.pdbx_description
1 polymer ?
#
loop_
_entity_poly.entity_id
_entity_poly.type
_entity_poly.pdbx_seq_one_letter_code
_entity_poly.pdbx_strand_id
1 'polypeptide(L)'
;MTPQEQREITKHLNNHASHLNTLTAIISGLISELAAAGGPESLERAKARALDTAKQMHRPMQPNADTSAISRAFDAAKLPG
;
A
#
# COMPACT_ATOMS: atom_id res chain seq x y z
N MET A 1 15.22 28.44 6.85
CA MET A 1 13.96 27.82 7.29
C MET A 1 13.69 28.26 8.72
N THR A 2 12.57 28.93 8.94
CA THR A 2 12.16 29.45 10.26
C THR A 2 11.57 28.33 11.12
N PRO A 3 11.52 28.51 12.46
CA PRO A 3 10.84 27.56 13.34
C PRO A 3 9.36 27.36 13.01
N GLN A 4 8.68 28.37 12.46
CA GLN A 4 7.29 28.27 12.03
C GLN A 4 7.15 27.41 10.77
N GLU A 5 8.03 27.60 9.78
CA GLU A 5 8.09 26.75 8.58
C GLU A 5 8.35 25.28 8.94
N GLN A 6 9.26 25.01 9.89
CA GLN A 6 9.53 23.65 10.39
C GLN A 6 8.30 22.98 11.01
N ARG A 7 7.51 23.73 11.79
CA ARG A 7 6.29 23.22 12.43
C ARG A 7 5.21 22.86 11.41
N GLU A 8 4.99 23.73 10.43
CA GLU A 8 4.01 23.45 9.36
C GLU A 8 4.44 22.25 8.52
N ILE A 9 5.73 22.15 8.15
CA ILE A 9 6.26 20.97 7.44
C ILE A 9 6.03 19.69 8.24
N THR A 10 6.36 19.71 9.54
CA THR A 10 6.16 18.55 10.43
C THR A 10 4.68 18.16 10.51
N LYS A 11 3.78 19.14 10.62
CA LYS A 11 2.34 18.90 10.64
C LYS A 11 1.85 18.26 9.35
N HIS A 12 2.28 18.76 8.19
CA HIS A 12 1.94 18.17 6.90
C HIS A 12 2.47 16.74 6.76
N LEU A 13 3.70 16.48 7.18
CA LEU A 13 4.29 15.13 7.20
C LEU A 13 3.49 14.17 8.07
N ASN A 14 3.11 14.59 9.28
CA ASN A 14 2.30 13.75 10.18
C ASN A 14 0.92 13.44 9.60
N ASN A 15 0.27 14.42 8.95
CA ASN A 15 -1.01 14.20 8.29
C ASN A 15 -0.88 13.20 7.13
N HIS A 16 0.16 13.32 6.31
CA HIS A 16 0.44 12.36 5.24
C HIS A 16 0.72 10.95 5.80
N ALA A 17 1.51 10.84 6.86
CA ALA A 17 1.75 9.56 7.53
C ALA A 17 0.46 8.93 8.06
N SER A 18 -0.43 9.73 8.66
CA SER A 18 -1.74 9.27 9.12
C SER A 18 -2.61 8.77 7.96
N HIS A 19 -2.68 9.50 6.84
CA HIS A 19 -3.43 9.05 5.67
C HIS A 19 -2.87 7.75 5.08
N LEU A 20 -1.54 7.62 5.00
CA LEU A 20 -0.90 6.38 4.52
C LEU A 20 -1.21 5.19 5.44
N ASN A 21 -1.21 5.40 6.76
CA ASN A 21 -1.59 4.36 7.72
C ASN A 21 -3.06 3.95 7.55
N THR A 22 -3.98 4.90 7.35
CA THR A 22 -5.39 4.62 7.09
C THR A 22 -5.57 3.81 5.80
N LEU A 23 -4.91 4.21 4.71
CA LEU A 23 -4.96 3.47 3.44
C LEU A 23 -4.38 2.05 3.60
N THR A 24 -3.28 1.92 4.35
CA THR A 24 -2.67 0.62 4.63
C THR A 24 -3.64 -0.30 5.38
N ALA A 25 -4.32 0.20 6.41
CA ALA A 25 -5.30 -0.57 7.17
C ALA A 25 -6.48 -1.03 6.29
N ILE A 26 -7.02 -0.14 5.45
CA ILE A 26 -8.11 -0.46 4.51
C ILE A 26 -7.69 -1.55 3.52
N ILE A 27 -6.51 -1.38 2.89
CA ILE A 27 -6.00 -2.35 1.91
C ILE A 27 -5.77 -3.70 2.57
N SER A 28 -5.14 -3.75 3.75
CA SER A 28 -4.93 -4.99 4.48
C SER A 28 -6.25 -5.70 4.79
N GLY A 29 -7.28 -4.99 5.25
CA GLY A 29 -8.60 -5.57 5.48
C GLY A 29 -9.21 -6.17 4.22
N LEU A 30 -9.14 -5.45 3.09
CA LEU A 30 -9.66 -5.92 1.81
C LEU A 30 -8.91 -7.16 1.28
N ILE A 31 -7.59 -7.20 1.44
CA ILE A 31 -6.76 -8.34 1.04
C ILE A 31 -7.11 -9.56 1.92
N SER A 32 -7.31 -9.38 3.22
CA SER A 32 -7.74 -10.46 4.12
C SER A 32 -9.14 -11.01 3.76
N GLU A 33 -10.11 -10.14 3.48
CA GLU A 33 -11.44 -10.56 3.03
C GLU A 33 -11.37 -11.32 1.69
N LEU A 34 -10.52 -10.87 0.76
CA LEU A 34 -10.29 -11.57 -0.50
C LEU A 34 -9.70 -12.97 -0.27
N ALA A 35 -8.74 -13.11 0.66
CA ALA A 35 -8.17 -14.40 1.03
C ALA A 35 -9.23 -15.33 1.64
N ALA A 36 -10.08 -14.81 2.52
CA ALA A 36 -11.15 -15.56 3.16
C ALA A 36 -12.22 -16.02 2.15
N ALA A 37 -12.61 -15.15 1.21
CA ALA A 37 -13.67 -15.44 0.23
C ALA A 37 -13.21 -16.34 -0.93
N GLY A 38 -11.99 -16.13 -1.42
CA GLY A 38 -11.51 -16.74 -2.67
C GLY A 38 -10.36 -17.73 -2.51
N GLY A 39 -9.83 -17.91 -1.30
CA GLY A 39 -8.70 -18.78 -1.01
C GLY A 39 -7.36 -18.29 -1.59
N PRO A 40 -6.28 -19.08 -1.40
CA PRO A 40 -4.92 -18.69 -1.77
C PRO A 40 -4.72 -18.36 -3.25
N GLU A 41 -5.39 -19.07 -4.16
CA GLU A 41 -5.26 -18.84 -5.60
C GLU A 41 -5.84 -17.48 -6.04
N SER A 42 -6.97 -17.08 -5.45
CA SER A 42 -7.57 -15.78 -5.74
C SER A 42 -6.68 -14.64 -5.26
N LEU A 43 -6.03 -14.84 -4.12
CA LEU A 43 -5.06 -13.90 -3.57
C LEU A 43 -3.82 -13.75 -4.47
N GLU A 44 -3.28 -14.86 -5.02
CA GLU A 44 -2.17 -14.82 -5.97
C GLU A 44 -2.54 -14.10 -7.28
N ARG A 45 -3.73 -14.35 -7.83
CA ARG A 45 -4.20 -13.64 -9.03
C ARG A 45 -4.34 -12.14 -8.78
N ALA A 46 -4.85 -11.76 -7.62
CA ALA A 46 -4.98 -10.35 -7.25
C ALA A 46 -3.60 -9.68 -7.04
N LYS A 47 -2.65 -10.38 -6.39
CA LYS A 47 -1.25 -9.94 -6.27
C LYS A 47 -0.63 -9.70 -7.64
N ALA A 48 -0.75 -10.66 -8.56
CA ALA A 48 -0.22 -10.54 -9.92
C ALA A 48 -0.81 -9.33 -10.66
N ARG A 49 -2.14 -9.15 -10.60
CA ARG A 49 -2.81 -8.00 -11.21
C ARG A 49 -2.38 -6.66 -10.60
N ALA A 50 -2.20 -6.60 -9.28
CA ALA A 50 -1.72 -5.39 -8.60
C ALA A 50 -0.29 -5.04 -9.03
N LEU A 51 0.59 -6.03 -9.14
CA LEU A 51 1.96 -5.85 -9.62
C LEU A 51 2.03 -5.40 -11.08
N ASP A 52 1.18 -5.95 -11.95
CA ASP A 52 1.14 -5.55 -13.36
C ASP A 52 0.57 -4.14 -13.53
N THR A 53 -0.44 -3.79 -12.73
CA THR A 53 -0.97 -2.42 -12.66
C THR A 53 0.12 -1.45 -12.19
N ALA A 54 0.88 -1.81 -11.15
CA ALA A 54 1.98 -1.00 -10.64
C ALA A 54 3.07 -0.72 -11.69
N LYS A 55 3.41 -1.72 -12.52
CA LYS A 55 4.34 -1.55 -13.64
C LYS A 55 3.79 -0.60 -14.71
N GLN A 56 2.49 -0.69 -15.01
CA GLN A 56 1.82 0.16 -16.00
C GLN A 56 1.66 1.61 -15.52
N MET A 57 1.64 1.83 -14.20
CA MET A 57 1.59 3.16 -13.59
C MET A 57 2.93 3.90 -13.65
N HIS A 58 3.98 3.32 -14.23
CA HIS A 58 5.27 4.00 -14.40
C HIS A 58 5.08 5.34 -15.13
N ARG A 59 5.35 6.44 -14.44
CA ARG A 59 5.31 7.79 -15.01
C ARG A 59 6.69 8.44 -14.91
N PRO A 60 7.21 9.01 -16.01
CA PRO A 60 8.46 9.75 -15.97
C PRO A 60 8.41 10.85 -14.90
N MET A 61 9.48 10.96 -14.12
CA MET A 61 9.64 11.95 -13.04
C MET A 61 8.65 11.85 -11.86
N GLN A 62 7.92 10.74 -11.72
CA GLN A 62 7.11 10.46 -10.53
C GLN A 62 7.62 9.23 -9.78
N PRO A 63 7.40 9.17 -8.46
CA PRO A 63 7.66 7.96 -7.69
C PRO A 63 6.87 6.78 -8.27
N ASN A 64 7.56 5.68 -8.53
CA ASN A 64 6.91 4.44 -8.95
C ASN A 64 6.23 3.77 -7.77
N ALA A 65 5.20 2.98 -8.07
CA ALA A 65 4.64 2.07 -7.09
C ALA A 65 5.71 1.07 -6.61
N ASP A 66 5.82 0.89 -5.30
CA ASP A 66 6.74 -0.08 -4.69
C ASP A 66 6.17 -1.50 -4.83
N THR A 67 6.62 -2.20 -5.86
CA THR A 67 6.22 -3.59 -6.13
C THR A 67 6.60 -4.56 -5.02
N SER A 68 7.67 -4.26 -4.26
CA SER A 68 8.07 -5.08 -3.12
C SER A 68 7.13 -4.87 -1.93
N ALA A 69 6.69 -3.63 -1.68
CA ALA A 69 5.66 -3.36 -0.67
C ALA A 69 4.33 -4.02 -1.03
N ILE A 70 3.91 -3.95 -2.29
CA ILE A 70 2.72 -4.65 -2.78
C ILE A 70 2.85 -6.15 -2.49
N SER A 71 3.99 -6.76 -2.84
CA SER A 71 4.19 -8.19 -2.63
C SER A 71 4.08 -8.58 -1.15
N ARG A 72 4.74 -7.83 -0.26
CA ARG A 72 4.68 -8.07 1.20
C ARG A 72 3.26 -7.95 1.75
N ALA A 73 2.47 -6.98 1.28
CA ALA A 73 1.10 -6.79 1.74
C ALA A 73 0.21 -8.01 1.42
N PHE A 74 0.32 -8.56 0.20
CA PHE A 74 -0.41 -9.78 -0.18
C PHE A 74 0.10 -11.03 0.54
N ASP A 75 1.42 -11.15 0.74
CA ASP A 75 2.01 -12.31 1.42
C ASP A 75 1.65 -12.33 2.93
N ALA A 76 1.51 -11.18 3.57
CA ALA A 76 1.06 -11.10 4.96
C ALA A 76 -0.37 -11.62 5.16
N ALA A 77 -1.26 -11.44 4.18
CA ALA A 77 -2.65 -11.90 4.26
C ALA A 77 -2.82 -13.41 3.98
N LYS A 78 -1.80 -14.08 3.44
CA LYS A 78 -1.79 -15.56 3.31
C LYS A 78 -1.66 -16.27 4.66
N LEU A 79 -1.32 -15.54 5.71
CA LEU A 79 -1.16 -16.08 7.06
C LEU A 79 -2.42 -15.80 7.91
N PRO A 80 -3.48 -16.62 7.77
CA PRO A 80 -4.30 -16.98 8.91
C PRO A 80 -3.98 -18.43 9.27
N GLY A 81 -3.02 -18.59 10.18
CA GLY A 81 -2.76 -19.80 10.94
C GLY A 81 -2.76 -19.47 12.41
#